data_AF-A0A3D5UN66-F1
#
_entry.id   AF-A0A3D5UN66-F1
#
_cell.length_a   1.000
_cell.length_b   1.000
_cell.length_c   1.000
_cell.angle_alpha   90.00
_cell.angle_beta   90.00
_cell.angle_gamma   90.00
#
_symmetry.space_group_name_H-M   'P 1'
#
loop_
_entity.id
_entity.type
_entity.pdbx_description
1 polymer ?
#
loop_
_entity_poly.entity_id
_entity_poly.type
_entity_poly.pdbx_seq_one_letter_code
_entity_poly.pdbx_strand_id
1 'polypeptide(L)'
;MEQSKSFSDAVNHMSKQIQELKADTVDNVEKNVFDVNALVGQLNTVNDQIFNISVKGHTPNDLLDQRDVILKELSSLTETKESFDKWGRAEVTIDGTVVSGKEVEETLS
;
A
#
# COMPACT_ATOMS: atom_id res chain seq x y z
N MET A 1 -32.80 41.36 12.52
CA MET A 1 -33.20 40.01 12.04
C MET A 1 -32.33 39.53 10.87
N GLU A 2 -31.93 40.41 9.95
CA GLU A 2 -31.12 40.06 8.77
C GLU A 2 -29.68 39.61 9.09
N GLN A 3 -29.02 40.22 10.08
CA GLN A 3 -27.68 39.83 10.56
C GLN A 3 -27.61 38.40 11.14
N SER A 4 -28.60 37.97 11.93
CA SER A 4 -28.64 36.59 12.47
C SER A 4 -28.83 35.55 11.36
N LYS A 5 -29.56 35.89 10.30
CA LYS A 5 -29.77 34.99 9.15
C LYS A 5 -28.48 34.80 8.36
N SER A 6 -27.79 35.91 8.04
CA SER A 6 -26.48 35.88 7.37
C SER A 6 -25.43 35.09 8.16
N PHE A 7 -25.38 35.26 9.49
CA PHE A 7 -24.50 34.46 10.35
C PHE A 7 -24.85 32.97 10.34
N SER A 8 -26.14 32.64 10.44
CA SER A 8 -26.59 31.24 10.40
C SER A 8 -26.32 30.59 9.04
N ASP A 9 -26.49 31.33 7.96
CA ASP A 9 -26.16 30.88 6.60
C ASP A 9 -24.65 30.64 6.44
N ALA A 10 -23.81 31.53 7.00
CA ALA A 10 -22.35 31.37 7.01
C ALA A 10 -21.90 30.14 7.83
N VAL A 11 -22.51 29.91 9.01
CA VAL A 11 -22.24 28.73 9.83
C VAL A 11 -22.68 27.45 9.12
N ASN A 12 -23.86 27.45 8.48
CA ASN A 12 -24.33 26.31 7.69
C ASN A 12 -23.41 26.02 6.50
N HIS A 13 -22.94 27.07 5.81
CA HIS A 13 -22.02 26.93 4.70
C HIS A 13 -20.67 26.35 5.15
N MET A 14 -20.12 26.85 6.26
CA MET A 14 -18.88 26.33 6.84
C MET A 14 -19.04 24.88 7.32
N SER A 15 -20.19 24.53 7.89
CA SER A 15 -20.52 23.14 8.25
C SER A 15 -20.56 22.22 7.02
N LYS A 16 -21.12 22.68 5.89
CA LYS A 16 -21.09 21.92 4.64
C LYS A 16 -19.68 21.73 4.10
N GLN A 17 -18.86 22.78 4.09
CA GLN A 17 -17.46 22.68 3.64
C GLN A 17 -16.65 21.70 4.49
N ILE A 18 -16.85 21.68 5.81
CA ILE A 18 -16.19 20.71 6.68
C ILE A 18 -16.68 19.29 6.39
N GLN A 19 -17.97 19.10 6.10
CA GLN A 19 -18.52 17.80 5.71
C GLN A 19 -17.98 17.33 4.36
N GLU A 20 -17.84 18.22 3.38
CA GLU A 20 -17.24 17.95 2.07
C GLU A 20 -15.76 17.58 2.22
N LEU A 21 -14.96 18.37 2.94
CA LEU A 21 -13.56 18.03 3.23
C LEU A 21 -13.41 16.67 3.93
N LYS A 22 -14.32 16.36 4.86
CA LYS A 22 -14.34 15.07 5.54
C LYS A 22 -14.64 13.95 4.56
N ALA A 23 -15.62 14.11 3.67
CA ALA A 23 -15.96 13.13 2.66
C ALA A 23 -14.78 12.88 1.71
N ASP A 24 -14.17 13.95 1.18
CA ASP A 24 -12.99 13.86 0.32
C ASP A 24 -11.83 13.16 1.03
N THR A 25 -11.62 13.41 2.32
CA THR A 25 -10.58 12.74 3.11
C THR A 25 -10.87 11.23 3.24
N VAL A 26 -12.12 10.85 3.49
CA VAL A 26 -12.52 9.43 3.57
C VAL A 26 -12.31 8.75 2.22
N ASP A 27 -12.74 9.36 1.13
CA ASP A 27 -12.58 8.81 -0.22
C ASP A 27 -11.10 8.62 -0.59
N ASN A 28 -10.23 9.58 -0.22
CA ASN A 28 -8.79 9.47 -0.43
C ASN A 28 -8.17 8.34 0.40
N VAL A 29 -8.63 8.13 1.63
CA VAL A 29 -8.17 7.01 2.46
C VAL A 29 -8.59 5.67 1.86
N GLU A 30 -9.85 5.53 1.43
CA GLU A 30 -10.33 4.31 0.78
C GLU A 30 -9.55 3.99 -0.50
N LYS A 31 -9.26 5.02 -1.31
CA LYS A 31 -8.44 4.88 -2.51
C LYS A 31 -7.01 4.45 -2.17
N ASN A 32 -6.38 5.07 -1.17
CA ASN A 32 -5.03 4.69 -0.75
C ASN A 32 -4.97 3.23 -0.27
N VAL A 33 -6.00 2.76 0.46
CA VAL A 33 -6.09 1.36 0.88
C VAL A 33 -6.25 0.42 -0.32
N PHE A 34 -7.08 0.79 -1.30
CA PHE A 34 -7.22 0.02 -2.53
C PHE A 34 -5.90 -0.07 -3.31
N ASP A 35 -5.20 1.05 -3.47
CA ASP A 35 -3.93 1.13 -4.18
C ASP A 35 -2.83 0.32 -3.47
N VAL A 36 -2.74 0.39 -2.14
CA VAL A 36 -1.83 -0.45 -1.34
C VAL A 36 -2.13 -1.94 -1.56
N ASN A 37 -3.40 -2.36 -1.49
CA ASN A 37 -3.78 -3.76 -1.71
C ASN A 37 -3.43 -4.24 -3.12
N ALA A 38 -3.63 -3.39 -4.13
CA ALA A 38 -3.28 -3.70 -5.51
C ALA A 38 -1.77 -3.88 -5.67
N LEU A 39 -0.96 -2.98 -5.10
CA LEU A 39 0.50 -3.07 -5.13
C LEU A 39 1.03 -4.30 -4.38
N VAL A 40 0.45 -4.63 -3.23
CA VAL A 40 0.76 -5.87 -2.49
C VAL A 40 0.47 -7.11 -3.34
N GLY A 41 -0.65 -7.13 -4.07
CA GLY A 41 -0.99 -8.21 -4.99
C GLY A 41 0.02 -8.35 -6.14
N GLN A 42 0.46 -7.22 -6.71
CA GLN A 42 1.51 -7.20 -7.74
C GLN A 42 2.85 -7.69 -7.18
N LEU A 43 3.22 -7.25 -5.97
CA LEU A 43 4.45 -7.68 -5.31
C LEU A 43 4.48 -9.19 -5.08
N ASN A 44 3.36 -9.77 -4.63
CA ASN A 44 3.24 -11.23 -4.48
C ASN A 44 3.45 -11.97 -5.81
N THR A 45 2.86 -11.46 -6.89
CA THR A 45 3.03 -12.04 -8.23
C THR A 45 4.49 -12.00 -8.68
N VAL A 46 5.16 -10.86 -8.49
CA VAL A 46 6.58 -10.69 -8.82
C VAL A 46 7.46 -11.60 -7.95
N ASN A 47 7.15 -11.71 -6.65
CA ASN A 47 7.86 -12.61 -5.74
C ASN A 47 7.80 -14.08 -6.19
N ASP A 48 6.63 -14.55 -6.63
CA ASP A 48 6.47 -15.92 -7.14
C ASP A 48 7.30 -16.16 -8.41
N GLN A 49 7.32 -15.17 -9.31
CA GLN A 49 8.13 -15.24 -10.53
C GLN A 49 9.64 -15.20 -10.22
N ILE A 50 10.07 -14.34 -9.28
CA ILE A 50 11.45 -14.28 -8.81
C ILE A 50 11.87 -15.65 -8.28
N PHE A 51 11.07 -16.24 -7.38
CA PHE A 51 11.38 -17.55 -6.82
C PHE A 51 11.52 -18.63 -7.89
N ASN A 52 10.59 -18.69 -8.83
CA ASN A 52 10.60 -19.68 -9.92
C ASN A 52 11.85 -19.61 -10.82
N ILE A 53 12.47 -18.45 -10.93
CA ILE A 53 13.70 -18.24 -11.72
C ILE A 53 14.94 -18.43 -10.84
N SER A 54 14.96 -17.84 -9.64
CA SER A 54 16.06 -17.92 -8.67
C SER A 54 16.33 -19.35 -8.23
N VAL A 55 15.29 -20.17 -8.01
CA VAL A 55 15.45 -21.59 -7.62
C VAL A 55 16.12 -22.43 -8.73
N LYS A 56 16.06 -21.98 -9.98
CA LYS A 56 16.73 -22.61 -11.13
C LYS A 56 18.18 -22.13 -11.29
N GLY A 57 18.68 -21.26 -10.41
CA GLY A 57 20.03 -20.71 -10.44
C GLY A 57 20.21 -19.54 -11.41
N HIS A 58 19.12 -18.97 -11.91
CA HIS A 58 19.15 -17.77 -12.75
C HIS A 58 18.77 -16.52 -11.95
N THR A 59 19.34 -15.38 -12.29
CA THR A 59 18.99 -14.11 -11.64
C THR A 59 17.95 -13.37 -12.49
N PRO A 60 16.74 -13.11 -11.96
CA PRO A 60 15.69 -12.42 -12.70
C PRO A 60 15.79 -10.89 -12.56
N ASN A 61 16.81 -10.28 -13.18
CA ASN A 61 17.09 -8.84 -13.01
C ASN A 61 15.87 -7.94 -13.25
N ASP A 62 15.14 -8.16 -14.35
CA ASP A 62 13.95 -7.33 -14.68
C ASP A 62 12.86 -7.41 -13.61
N LEU A 63 12.69 -8.57 -12.95
CA LEU A 63 11.72 -8.75 -11.88
C LEU A 63 12.19 -8.13 -10.58
N LEU A 64 13.51 -8.14 -10.32
CA LEU A 64 14.10 -7.44 -9.17
C LEU A 64 13.91 -5.92 -9.32
N ASP A 65 14.09 -5.39 -10.52
CA ASP A 65 13.82 -3.97 -10.80
C ASP A 65 12.33 -3.63 -10.62
N GLN A 66 11.42 -4.48 -11.13
CA GLN A 66 9.98 -4.30 -10.93
C GLN A 66 9.57 -4.34 -9.45
N ARG A 67 10.11 -5.29 -8.69
CA ARG A 67 9.93 -5.38 -7.24
C ARG A 67 10.35 -4.07 -6.57
N ASP A 68 11.50 -3.52 -6.92
CA ASP A 68 12.01 -2.29 -6.32
C ASP A 68 11.15 -1.06 -6.65
N VAL A 69 10.58 -1.00 -7.86
CA VAL A 69 9.57 0.02 -8.21
C VAL A 69 8.32 -0.12 -7.34
N ILE A 70 7.79 -1.34 -7.18
CA ILE A 70 6.59 -1.59 -6.38
C ILE A 70 6.84 -1.25 -4.90
N LEU A 71 7.99 -1.62 -4.34
CA LEU A 71 8.37 -1.29 -2.97
C LEU A 71 8.47 0.22 -2.76
N LYS A 72 9.06 0.93 -3.72
CA LYS A 72 9.13 2.40 -3.69
C LYS A 72 7.73 3.03 -3.73
N GLU A 73 6.84 2.53 -4.58
CA GLU A 73 5.45 3.00 -4.63
C GLU A 73 4.69 2.73 -3.33
N LEU A 74 4.83 1.54 -2.74
CA LEU A 74 4.25 1.20 -1.44
C LEU A 74 4.75 2.15 -0.33
N SER A 75 6.05 2.40 -0.28
CA SER A 75 6.67 3.31 0.71
C SER A 75 6.20 4.77 0.57
N SER A 76 5.71 5.15 -0.62
CA SER A 76 5.16 6.49 -0.87
C SER A 76 3.72 6.66 -0.38
N LEU A 77 2.98 5.56 -0.25
CA LEU A 77 1.59 5.55 0.21
C LEU A 77 1.48 5.32 1.72
N THR A 78 2.39 4.55 2.30
CA THR A 78 2.37 4.21 3.73
C THR A 78 3.76 3.85 4.26
N GLU A 79 3.94 3.90 5.57
CA GLU A 79 5.19 3.48 6.21
C GLU A 79 5.30 1.95 6.19
N THR A 80 6.31 1.45 5.46
CA THR A 80 6.55 0.02 5.28
C THR A 80 7.92 -0.39 5.80
N LYS A 81 8.04 -1.65 6.23
CA LYS A 81 9.32 -2.30 6.48
C LYS A 81 9.51 -3.43 5.47
N GLU A 82 10.63 -3.40 4.78
CA GLU A 82 10.99 -4.36 3.74
C GLU A 82 12.17 -5.21 4.19
N SER A 83 12.14 -6.50 3.86
CA SER A 83 13.25 -7.43 4.00
C SER A 83 13.30 -8.37 2.80
N PHE A 84 14.47 -8.96 2.52
CA PHE A 84 14.65 -9.82 1.37
C PHE A 84 15.07 -11.23 1.79
N ASP A 85 14.54 -12.24 1.11
CA ASP A 85 14.94 -13.63 1.32
C ASP A 85 16.15 -14.04 0.46
N LYS A 86 16.63 -15.27 0.66
CA LYS A 86 17.77 -15.84 -0.09
C LYS A 86 17.55 -15.97 -1.60
N TRP A 87 16.31 -15.84 -2.07
CA TRP A 87 15.93 -15.94 -3.47
C TRP A 87 15.67 -14.57 -4.12
N GLY A 88 15.75 -13.49 -3.33
CA GLY A 88 15.48 -12.13 -3.80
C GLY A 88 14.00 -11.73 -3.73
N ARG A 89 13.13 -12.49 -3.07
CA ARG A 89 11.75 -12.05 -2.81
C ARG A 89 11.74 -10.98 -1.72
N ALA A 90 10.80 -10.05 -1.82
CA ALA A 90 10.57 -9.05 -0.78
C ALA A 90 9.46 -9.51 0.19
N GLU A 91 9.73 -9.40 1.49
CA GLU A 91 8.74 -9.44 2.55
C GLU A 91 8.46 -8.02 3.01
N VAL A 92 7.18 -7.62 3.01
CA VAL A 92 6.73 -6.28 3.40
C VAL A 92 5.82 -6.38 4.60
N THR A 93 6.13 -5.57 5.61
CA THR A 93 5.34 -5.40 6.83
C THR A 93 4.80 -3.97 6.89
N ILE A 94 3.50 -3.83 7.08
CA ILE A 94 2.81 -2.54 7.27
C ILE A 94 2.24 -2.54 8.68
N ASP A 95 2.64 -1.58 9.51
CA ASP A 95 2.17 -1.43 10.91
C ASP A 95 2.23 -2.74 11.73
N GLY A 96 3.30 -3.53 11.54
CA GLY A 96 3.50 -4.81 12.22
C GLY A 96 2.75 -6.01 11.62
N THR A 97 1.92 -5.81 10.59
CA THR A 97 1.25 -6.88 9.84
C THR A 97 2.04 -7.23 8.58
N VAL A 98 2.36 -8.51 8.40
CA VAL A 98 2.99 -8.99 7.16
C VAL A 98 1.92 -9.04 6.07
N VAL A 99 2.12 -8.28 4.99
CA VAL A 99 1.14 -8.16 3.89
C VAL A 99 1.63 -8.87 2.62
N SER A 100 2.92 -9.10 2.51
CA SER A 100 3.56 -9.83 1.41
C SER A 100 4.77 -10.57 1.95
N GLY A 101 4.93 -11.84 1.59
CA GLY A 101 6.05 -12.68 2.01
C GLY A 101 5.86 -13.39 3.37
N LYS A 102 5.25 -14.58 3.38
CA LYS A 102 5.48 -15.78 4.24
C LYS A 102 4.38 -16.80 3.90
N GLU A 103 4.58 -18.11 3.81
CA GLU A 103 5.47 -19.01 4.54
C GLU A 103 6.32 -19.86 3.58
N VAL A 104 7.65 -19.88 3.76
CA VAL A 104 8.33 -21.17 3.59
C VAL A 104 8.27 -21.77 4.97
N GLU A 105 7.25 -22.59 5.24
CA GLU A 105 7.36 -23.55 6.33
C GLU A 105 8.68 -24.28 6.08
N GLU A 106 9.64 -24.11 6.99
CA GLU A 106 10.70 -25.10 7.17
C GLU A 106 10.02 -26.40 7.60
N THR A 107 9.39 -27.11 6.67
CA THR A 107 9.24 -28.56 6.80
C THR A 107 10.60 -29.16 6.50
N LEU A 108 11.49 -29.01 7.48
CA LEU A 108 12.61 -29.92 7.66
C LEU A 108 11.99 -31.32 7.87
N SER A 109 12.08 -32.17 6.86
CA SER A 109 12.03 -33.63 6.97
C SER A 109 13.24 -34.22 6.27
#